data_AF-A0A1B7NS15-F1
#
_entry.id   AF-A0A1B7NS15-F1
#
_cell.length_a   1.000
_cell.length_b   1.000
_cell.length_c   1.000
_cell.angle_alpha   90.00
_cell.angle_beta   90.00
_cell.angle_gamma   90.00
#
_symmetry.space_group_name_H-M   'P 1'
#
loop_
_entity.id
_entity.type
_entity.pdbx_description
1 polymer ?
#
loop_
_entity_poly.entity_id
_entity_poly.type
_entity_poly.pdbx_seq_one_letter_code
_entity_poly.pdbx_strand_id
1 'polypeptide(L)'
;MSAAVPYRLVIPLSGSHMFRFSHLTQDPNELDPLERWSLDELTKAVNRTHGQEAAKWAAEADSIGRWWAAEMRRFDRTVAMT
;
A
#
# COMPACT_ATOMS: atom_id res chain seq x y z
N MET A 1 -15.13 -5.05 -13.56
CA MET A 1 -15.08 -3.71 -12.93
C MET A 1 -13.63 -3.25 -12.98
N SER A 2 -13.35 -2.13 -13.64
CA SER A 2 -11.98 -1.64 -13.84
C SER A 2 -11.39 -1.15 -12.51
N ALA A 3 -10.13 -1.50 -12.26
CA ALA A 3 -9.34 -1.30 -11.04
C ALA A 3 -8.99 0.18 -10.72
N ALA A 4 -9.71 1.16 -11.25
CA ALA A 4 -9.39 2.57 -11.08
C ALA A 4 -10.06 3.14 -9.82
N VAL A 5 -9.67 2.66 -8.65
CA VAL A 5 -9.89 3.44 -7.42
C VAL A 5 -8.82 4.52 -7.33
N PRO A 6 -9.14 5.72 -6.81
CA PRO A 6 -8.21 6.86 -6.80
C PRO A 6 -7.20 6.77 -5.65
N TYR A 7 -6.78 5.57 -5.27
CA TYR A 7 -5.96 5.33 -4.08
C TYR A 7 -4.58 4.81 -4.47
N ARG A 8 -3.55 5.28 -3.77
CA ARG A 8 -2.19 4.74 -3.86
C ARG A 8 -1.71 4.31 -2.48
N LEU A 9 -1.06 3.15 -2.41
CA LEU A 9 -0.41 2.65 -1.21
C LEU A 9 1.05 2.32 -1.50
N VAL A 10 1.96 2.91 -0.73
CA VAL A 10 3.37 2.51 -0.68
C VAL A 10 3.56 1.57 0.50
N ILE A 11 4.05 0.37 0.21
CA ILE A 11 4.27 -0.70 1.19
C ILE A 11 5.77 -0.79 1.47
N PRO A 12 6.23 -0.50 2.70
CA PRO A 12 7.62 -0.70 3.06
C PRO A 12 7.92 -2.21 3.15
N LEU A 13 8.87 -2.66 2.33
CA LEU A 13 9.36 -4.05 2.33
C LEU A 13 10.46 -4.29 3.37
N SER A 14 11.00 -3.22 3.96
CA SER A 14 11.96 -3.22 5.06
C SER A 14 11.52 -2.21 6.13
N GLY A 15 12.03 -2.34 7.35
CA GLY A 15 11.62 -1.50 8.50
C GLY A 15 12.15 -0.07 8.51
N SER A 16 12.78 0.41 7.43
CA SER A 16 13.39 1.75 7.39
C SER A 16 12.48 2.85 6.82
N HIS A 17 11.28 2.50 6.38
CA HIS A 17 10.34 3.43 5.75
C HIS A 17 8.92 3.26 6.32
N MET A 18 8.16 4.35 6.33
CA MET A 18 6.75 4.33 6.68
C MET A 18 5.90 3.80 5.52
N PHE A 19 4.70 3.33 5.86
CA PHE A 19 3.62 3.24 4.88
C PHE A 19 3.19 4.65 4.45
N ARG A 20 2.77 4.79 3.19
CA ARG A 20 2.22 6.03 2.66
C ARG A 20 0.94 5.74 1.88
N PHE A 21 -0.14 6.45 2.19
CA PHE A 21 -1.40 6.41 1.47
C PHE A 21 -1.74 7.77 0.86
N SER A 22 -2.23 7.77 -0.39
CA SER A 22 -2.67 8.98 -1.09
C SER A 22 -4.03 8.77 -1.76
N HIS A 23 -4.88 9.80 -1.72
CA HIS A 23 -6.13 9.84 -2.47
C HIS A 23 -6.01 10.81 -3.66
N LEU A 24 -5.71 10.28 -4.84
CA LEU A 24 -5.31 11.05 -6.04
C LEU A 24 -6.39 12.00 -6.60
N THR A 25 -7.67 11.78 -6.29
CA THR A 25 -8.72 12.76 -6.62
C THR A 25 -8.69 13.98 -5.69
N GLN A 26 -8.33 13.81 -4.41
CA GLN A 26 -8.32 14.87 -3.40
C GLN A 26 -6.95 15.56 -3.33
N ASP A 27 -5.88 14.79 -3.54
CA ASP A 27 -4.51 15.25 -3.57
C ASP A 27 -3.78 14.65 -4.78
N PRO A 28 -4.02 15.19 -6.00
CA PRO A 28 -3.45 14.65 -7.25
C PRO A 28 -1.93 14.69 -7.32
N ASN A 29 -1.32 15.61 -6.57
CA ASN A 29 0.13 15.80 -6.54
C ASN A 29 0.78 15.13 -5.33
N GLU A 30 -0.01 14.46 -4.48
CA GLU A 30 0.45 13.73 -3.30
C GLU A 30 1.30 14.58 -2.35
N LEU A 31 0.86 15.82 -2.11
CA LEU A 31 1.53 16.79 -1.25
C LEU A 31 1.28 16.56 0.24
N ASP A 32 0.15 15.95 0.60
CA ASP A 32 -0.22 15.65 1.99
C ASP A 32 -0.68 14.19 2.16
N PRO A 33 0.24 13.22 1.94
CA PRO A 33 -0.11 11.82 2.08
C PRO A 33 -0.20 11.42 3.55
N LEU A 34 -1.03 10.42 3.85
CA LEU A 34 -1.07 9.82 5.18
C LEU A 34 0.10 8.86 5.36
N GLU A 35 0.97 9.13 6.33
CA GLU A 35 2.14 8.30 6.63
C GLU A 35 2.09 7.71 8.04
N ARG A 36 2.32 6.42 8.18
CA ARG A 36 2.37 5.72 9.48
C ARG A 36 3.40 4.60 9.48
N TRP A 37 3.92 4.27 10.66
CA TRP A 37 4.92 3.20 10.83
C TRP A 37 4.32 1.80 10.71
N SER A 38 3.01 1.65 10.93
CA SER A 38 2.31 0.38 10.83
C SER A 38 1.05 0.46 9.96
N LEU A 39 0.68 -0.67 9.35
CA LEU A 39 -0.54 -0.79 8.55
C LEU A 39 -1.81 -0.54 9.40
N ASP A 40 -1.83 -0.99 10.65
CA ASP A 40 -2.95 -0.76 11.56
C ASP A 40 -3.17 0.73 11.84
N GLU A 41 -2.11 1.48 12.16
CA GLU A 41 -2.20 2.92 12.34
C GLU A 41 -2.58 3.63 11.03
N LEU A 42 -2.05 3.18 9.89
CA LEU A 42 -2.37 3.74 8.58
C LEU A 42 -3.84 3.56 8.25
N THR A 43 -4.36 2.33 8.33
CA THR A 43 -5.76 2.03 8.00
C THR A 43 -6.73 2.75 8.95
N LYS A 44 -6.38 2.91 10.23
CA LYS A 44 -7.14 3.76 11.17
C LYS A 44 -7.14 5.23 10.74
N ALA A 45 -6.00 5.77 10.28
CA ALA A 45 -5.92 7.14 9.78
C ALA A 45 -6.73 7.31 8.48
N VAL A 46 -6.58 6.39 7.52
CA VAL A 46 -7.33 6.39 6.26
C VAL A 46 -8.84 6.30 6.53
N ASN A 47 -9.29 5.47 7.47
CA ASN A 47 -10.70 5.37 7.81
C ASN A 47 -11.25 6.70 8.35
N ARG A 48 -10.49 7.38 9.21
CA ARG A 48 -10.89 8.67 9.79
C ARG A 48 -10.96 9.78 8.73
N THR A 49 -10.06 9.78 7.74
CA THR A 49 -9.94 10.87 6.76
C THR A 49 -10.74 10.61 5.47
N HIS A 50 -10.71 9.39 4.95
CA HIS A 50 -11.25 9.01 3.65
C HIS A 50 -12.35 7.92 3.71
N GLY A 51 -12.69 7.45 4.91
CA GLY A 51 -13.79 6.51 5.13
C GLY A 51 -13.41 5.03 5.05
N GLN A 52 -14.38 4.20 5.41
CA GLN A 52 -14.18 2.76 5.61
C GLN A 52 -13.78 2.03 4.33
N GLU A 53 -14.29 2.44 3.17
CA GLU A 53 -13.98 1.81 1.89
C GLU A 53 -12.49 1.98 1.52
N ALA A 54 -11.96 3.20 1.66
CA ALA A 54 -10.54 3.48 1.42
C ALA A 54 -9.63 2.69 2.38
N ALA A 55 -10.04 2.59 3.65
CA ALA A 55 -9.28 1.84 4.66
C ALA A 55 -9.26 0.33 4.36
N LYS A 56 -10.42 -0.23 3.97
CA LYS A 56 -10.53 -1.62 3.54
C LYS A 56 -9.66 -1.88 2.32
N TRP A 57 -9.72 -1.02 1.31
CA TRP A 57 -8.89 -1.13 0.13
C TRP A 57 -7.39 -1.13 0.49
N ALA A 58 -6.94 -0.25 1.39
CA ALA A 58 -5.53 -0.19 1.80
C ALA A 58 -5.07 -1.49 2.48
N ALA A 59 -5.91 -2.12 3.30
CA ALA A 59 -5.59 -3.40 3.93
C ALA A 59 -5.50 -4.56 2.91
N GLU A 60 -6.42 -4.60 1.94
CA GLU A 60 -6.41 -5.59 0.86
C GLU A 60 -5.20 -5.40 -0.06
N ALA A 61 -4.85 -4.15 -0.38
CA ALA A 61 -3.70 -3.79 -1.19
C ALA A 61 -2.37 -4.21 -0.54
N ASP A 62 -2.20 -4.03 0.78
CA ASP A 62 -1.00 -4.53 1.49
C ASP A 62 -0.86 -6.06 1.38
N SER A 63 -1.97 -6.78 1.58
CA SER A 63 -1.99 -8.25 1.51
C SER A 63 -1.55 -8.75 0.12
N ILE A 64 -2.13 -8.18 -0.94
CA ILE A 64 -1.81 -8.51 -2.34
C ILE A 64 -0.36 -8.11 -2.66
N GLY A 65 0.06 -6.90 -2.27
CA GLY A 65 1.40 -6.39 -2.53
C GLY A 65 2.50 -7.22 -1.87
N ARG A 66 2.28 -7.68 -0.63
CA ARG A 66 3.21 -8.57 0.07
C ARG A 66 3.29 -9.95 -0.55
N TRP A 67 2.15 -10.52 -0.95
CA TRP A 67 2.12 -11.79 -1.66
C TRP A 67 2.93 -11.69 -2.96
N TRP A 68 2.69 -10.64 -3.76
CA TRP A 68 3.43 -10.41 -5.01
C TRP A 68 4.93 -10.23 -4.76
N ALA A 69 5.33 -9.42 -3.77
CA ALA A 69 6.73 -9.22 -3.44
C ALA A 69 7.42 -10.51 -2.97
N ALA A 70 6.71 -11.39 -2.26
CA ALA A 70 7.22 -12.71 -1.89
C ALA A 70 7.41 -13.61 -3.11
N GLU A 71 6.46 -13.62 -4.04
CA GLU A 71 6.53 -14.40 -5.26
C GLU A 71 7.67 -13.93 -6.17
N MET A 72 7.89 -12.62 -6.32
CA MET A 72 9.04 -12.10 -7.07
C MET A 72 10.39 -12.58 -6.50
N ARG A 73 10.54 -12.61 -5.16
CA ARG A 73 11.77 -13.13 -4.54
C ARG A 73 11.98 -14.63 -4.78
N ARG A 74 10.90 -15.38 -4.98
CA ARG A 74 10.97 -16.82 -5.30
C ARG A 74 11.50 -17.03 -6.73
N PHE A 75 11.06 -16.22 -7.68
CA PHE A 75 11.56 -16.28 -9.06
C PHE A 75 13.05 -15.91 -9.15
N ASP A 76 13.48 -14.84 -8.50
CA ASP A 76 14.87 -14.37 -8.53
C ASP A 76 15.86 -15.45 -8.06
N ARG A 77 15.52 -16.17 -6.98
CA ARG A 77 16.34 -17.29 -6.48
C ARG A 77 16.42 -18.49 -7.43
N THR A 78 15.43 -18.64 -8.31
CA THR A 78 15.36 -19.79 -9.23
C THR A 78 16.26 -19.58 -10.45
N VAL A 79 16.46 -18.34 -10.89
CA VAL A 79 17.38 -18.03 -12.01
C VAL A 79 18.85 -18.05 -11.55
N ALA A 80 19.13 -17.69 -10.30
CA ALA A 80 20.48 -17.68 -9.74
C ALA A 80 21.11 -19.08 -9.47
N MET A 81 20.33 -20.17 -9.57
CA MET A 81 20.81 -21.56 -9.37
C MET A 81 20.88 -22.37 -10.69
N THR A 82 20.86 -21.71 -11.84
CA THR A 82 21.00 -22.32 -13.17
C THR A 82 22.21 -21.73 -13.89
#